data_AF-A0A523AMA5-F1
#
_entry.id   AF-A0A523AMA5-F1
#
_cell.length_a   1.000
_cell.length_b   1.000
_cell.length_c   1.000
_cell.angle_alpha   90.00
_cell.angle_beta   90.00
_cell.angle_gamma   90.00
#
_symmetry.space_group_name_H-M   'P 1'
#
loop_
_entity.id
_entity.type
_entity.pdbx_description
1 polymer ?
#
loop_
_entity_poly.entity_id
_entity_poly.type
_entity_poly.pdbx_seq_one_letter_code
_entity_poly.pdbx_strand_id
1 'polypeptide(L)' 'MIVLRPRGPFRVPVEAEVLCPEHLCGKPVGEVGRMEVLYGRRRKRLEELFTIEERGDGEVLRLEGDFGRV' A
#
# COMPACT_ATOMS: atom_id res chain seq x y z
N MET A 1 10.64 -9.15 1.14
CA MET A 1 9.17 -9.15 0.97
C MET A 1 8.58 -7.91 1.60
N ILE A 2 7.72 -7.19 0.88
CA ILE A 2 6.91 -6.08 1.42
C ILE A 2 5.49 -6.62 1.65
N VAL A 3 4.96 -6.40 2.85
CA VAL A 3 3.60 -6.80 3.23
C VAL A 3 2.75 -5.56 3.44
N LEU A 4 1.64 -5.47 2.72
CA LEU A 4 0.64 -4.41 2.88
C LEU A 4 -0.64 -4.95 3.50
N ARG A 5 -1.12 -4.25 4.52
CA ARG A 5 -2.37 -4.56 5.21
C ARG A 5 -3.26 -3.33 5.33
N PRO A 6 -4.52 -3.35 4.89
CA PRO A 6 -5.47 -2.26 5.14
C PRO A 6 -5.60 -2.03 6.65
N ARG A 7 -5.53 -0.77 7.09
CA ARG A 7 -5.70 -0.41 8.52
C ARG A 7 -7.16 -0.48 8.98
N GLY A 8 -8.09 -0.55 8.04
CA GLY A 8 -9.51 -0.63 8.31
C GLY A 8 -10.33 -0.73 7.01
N PRO A 9 -11.66 -0.85 7.14
CA PRO A 9 -12.53 -0.98 5.97
C PRO A 9 -12.61 0.33 5.18
N PHE A 10 -12.56 0.22 3.85
CA PHE A 10 -12.69 1.35 2.93
C PHE A 10 -14.16 1.67 2.63
N ARG A 11 -14.61 2.87 3.01
CA ARG A 11 -16.00 3.33 2.75
C ARG A 11 -16.22 3.74 1.30
N VAL A 12 -15.16 4.19 0.62
CA VAL A 12 -15.12 4.52 -0.80
C VAL A 12 -13.94 3.80 -1.46
N PRO A 13 -13.90 3.67 -2.80
CA PRO A 13 -12.76 3.04 -3.47
C PRO A 13 -11.43 3.76 -3.19
N VAL A 14 -10.37 2.96 -3.14
CA VAL A 14 -8.99 3.44 -3.14
C VAL A 14 -8.44 3.21 -4.54
N GLU A 15 -7.94 4.25 -5.21
CA GLU A 15 -7.22 4.10 -6.47
C GLU A 15 -5.72 4.12 -6.13
N ALA A 16 -5.09 2.96 -6.25
CA ALA A 16 -3.71 2.73 -5.86
C ALA A 16 -2.88 2.13 -7.01
N GLU A 17 -2.67 2.90 -8.07
CA GLU A 17 -1.83 2.49 -9.23
C GLU A 17 -0.38 2.15 -8.82
N VAL A 18 0.07 2.72 -7.70
CA VAL A 18 1.39 2.47 -7.10
C VAL A 18 1.49 1.11 -6.41
N LEU A 19 0.39 0.35 -6.27
CA LEU A 19 0.33 -0.89 -5.50
C LEU A 19 0.75 -2.12 -6.35
N CYS A 20 1.89 -2.00 -7.04
CA CYS A 20 2.48 -3.09 -7.83
C CYS A 20 3.95 -3.36 -7.42
N PRO A 21 4.48 -4.56 -7.70
CA PRO A 21 5.86 -4.90 -7.34
C PRO A 21 6.89 -3.94 -7.92
N GLU A 22 6.73 -3.46 -9.17
CA GLU A 22 7.69 -2.52 -9.79
C GLU A 22 7.81 -1.20 -9.02
N HIS A 23 6.73 -0.74 -8.42
CA HIS A 23 6.68 0.52 -7.69
C HIS A 23 7.07 0.36 -6.21
N LEU A 24 6.92 -0.83 -5.63
CA LEU A 24 7.08 -1.06 -4.20
C LEU A 24 8.36 -1.84 -3.85
N CYS A 25 8.65 -2.92 -4.58
CA CYS A 25 9.77 -3.81 -4.26
C CYS A 25 11.12 -3.09 -4.41
N GLY A 26 12.04 -3.35 -3.48
CA GLY A 26 13.36 -2.72 -3.45
C GLY A 26 13.38 -1.25 -2.96
N LYS A 27 12.22 -0.65 -2.67
CA LYS A 27 12.16 0.67 -2.02
C LYS A 27 12.09 0.55 -0.51
N PRO A 28 12.69 1.50 0.24
CA PRO A 28 12.56 1.52 1.68
C PRO A 28 11.11 1.78 2.09
N VAL A 29 10.66 1.14 3.17
CA VAL A 29 9.28 1.26 3.71
C VAL A 29 8.86 2.72 3.91
N GLY A 30 9.78 3.59 4.34
CA GLY A 30 9.50 5.00 4.52
C GLY A 30 9.23 5.78 3.23
N GLU A 31 9.79 5.34 2.09
CA GLU A 31 9.47 5.90 0.77
C GLU A 31 8.12 5.36 0.28
N VAL A 32 7.93 4.04 0.38
CA VAL A 32 6.66 3.37 0.05
C VAL A 32 5.48 3.99 0.81
N GLY A 33 5.66 4.25 2.10
CA GLY A 33 4.62 4.87 2.93
C GLY A 33 4.20 6.25 2.48
N ARG A 34 5.11 7.03 1.88
CA ARG A 34 4.85 8.41 1.43
C ARG A 34 4.24 8.49 0.03
N MET A 35 4.18 7.38 -0.69
CA MET A 35 3.55 7.34 -2.01
C MET A 35 2.06 7.71 -1.90
N GLU A 36 1.59 8.48 -2.87
CA GLU A 36 0.22 8.98 -2.89
C GLU A 36 -0.73 8.01 -3.59
N VAL A 37 -1.92 7.87 -3.01
CA VAL A 37 -3.07 7.14 -3.54
C VAL A 37 -4.31 8.02 -3.41
N LEU A 38 -5.36 7.70 -4.16
CA LEU A 38 -6.64 8.40 -4.04
C LEU A 38 -7.59 7.57 -3.18
N TYR A 39 -8.23 8.20 -2.20
CA TYR A 39 -9.35 7.63 -1.45
C TYR A 39 -10.59 8.43 -1.78
N GLY A 40 -11.37 7.95 -2.76
CA GLY A 40 -12.34 8.77 -3.48
C GLY A 40 -11.65 9.98 -4.12
N ARG A 41 -12.03 11.20 -3.74
CA ARG A 41 -11.45 12.44 -4.30
C ARG A 41 -10.25 13.00 -3.52
N ARG A 42 -9.82 12.30 -2.45
CA ARG A 42 -8.79 12.81 -1.54
C ARG A 42 -7.46 12.12 -1.83
N ARG A 43 -6.40 12.89 -1.97
CA ARG A 43 -5.03 12.35 -1.93
C ARG A 43 -4.68 11.95 -0.52
N LYS A 44 -4.13 10.75 -0.39
CA LYS A 44 -3.71 10.13 0.86
C LYS A 44 -2.39 9.44 0.65
N ARG A 45 -1.59 9.35 1.70
CA ARG A 45 -0.39 8.53 1.69
C ARG A 45 -0.74 7.07 1.92
N LEU A 46 0.04 6.17 1.33
CA LEU A 46 -0.07 4.74 1.54
C LEU A 46 -0.03 4.38 3.04
N GLU A 47 0.84 5.01 3.82
CA GLU A 47 0.95 4.82 5.27
C GLU A 47 -0.28 5.29 6.07
N GLU A 48 -1.15 6.11 5.50
CA GLU A 48 -2.39 6.53 6.17
C GLU A 48 -3.48 5.45 6.07
N LEU A 49 -3.47 4.68 4.99
CA LEU A 49 -4.51 3.69 4.66
C LEU A 49 -4.06 2.25 4.93
N PHE A 50 -2.76 1.99 4.83
CA PHE A 50 -2.17 0.67 4.94
C PHE A 50 -1.03 0.64 5.96
N THR A 51 -0.90 -0.49 6.64
CA THR A 51 0.29 -0.88 7.39
C THR A 51 1.25 -1.55 6.42
N ILE A 52 2.49 -1.08 6.39
CA ILE A 52 3.53 -1.52 5.46
C ILE A 52 4.66 -2.10 6.30
N GLU A 53 4.96 -3.36 6.06
CA GLU A 53 6.05 -4.07 6.73
C GLU A 53 7.03 -4.60 5.70
N GLU A 54 8.33 -4.51 5.99
CA GLU A 54 9.35 -5.21 5.23
C GLU A 54 9.81 -6.44 6.02
N ARG A 55 9.78 -7.60 5.36
CA ARG A 55 10.23 -8.89 5.87
C ARG A 55 11.20 -9.50 4.87
N GLY A 56 12.48 -9.64 5.23
CA GLY A 56 13.50 -10.14 4.31
C GLY A 56 13.79 -9.17 3.16
N ASP A 57 14.07 -9.72 1.99
CA ASP A 57 14.86 -9.12 0.90
C ASP A 57 14.11 -8.11 0.00
N GLY A 58 12.94 -7.62 0.42
CA GLY A 58 12.17 -6.61 -0.35
C GLY A 58 11.61 -7.01 -1.74
N GLU A 59 11.86 -8.22 -2.26
CA GLU A 59 11.56 -8.56 -3.68
C GLU A 59 10.10 -8.99 -3.95
N VAL A 60 9.40 -9.49 -2.94
CA VAL A 60 8.02 -10.01 -3.09
C VAL A 60 7.02 -9.06 -2.46
N LEU A 61 5.98 -8.66 -3.20
CA LEU A 61 4.83 -7.93 -2.67
C LEU A 61 3.74 -8.89 -2.19
N ARG A 62 3.30 -8.74 -0.95
CA ARG A 62 2.22 -9.54 -0.35
C ARG A 62 1.10 -8.64 0.16
N LEU A 63 -0.11 -8.92 -0.28
CA LEU A 63 -1.32 -8.22 0.13
C LEU A 63 -2.05 -9.09 1.15
N GLU A 64 -2.26 -8.58 2.35
CA GLU A 64 -2.95 -9.30 3.42
C GLU A 64 -4.15 -8.51 3.95
N GLY A 65 -5.33 -9.13 3.97
CA GLY A 65 -6.59 -8.49 4.36
C GLY A 65 -7.53 -8.27 3.18
N ASP A 66 -8.46 -7.33 3.32
CA ASP A 66 -9.50 -7.06 2.33
C ASP A 66 -9.09 -5.94 1.37
N PHE A 67 -8.83 -6.32 0.12
CA PHE A 67 -8.53 -5.42 -1.00
C PHE A 67 -9.69 -5.31 -1.99
N GLY A 68 -10.92 -5.73 -1.63
CA GLY A 68 -12.07 -5.71 -2.53
C GLY A 68 -12.53 -4.30 -3.00
N ARG A 69 -11.89 -3.24 -2.50
CA ARG A 69 -12.16 -1.83 -2.84
C ARG A 69 -10.89 -1.05 -3.19
N VAL A 70 -9.80 -1.75 -3.53
CA VAL A 70 -8.47 -1.21 -3.86
C VAL A 70 -8.10 -1.63 -5.28
#